data_AF-A0A968LVI5-F1
#
_entry.id   AF-A0A968LVI5-F1
#
_cell.length_a   1.000
_cell.length_b   1.000
_cell.length_c   1.000
_cell.angle_alpha   90.00
_cell.angle_beta   90.00
_cell.angle_gamma   90.00
#
_symmetry.space_group_name_H-M   'P 1'
#
loop_
_entity.id
_entity.type
_entity.pdbx_description
1 polymer ?
#
loop_
_entity_poly.entity_id
_entity_poly.type
_entity_poly.pdbx_seq_one_letter_code
_entity_poly.pdbx_strand_id
1 'polypeptide(L)'
;MGTSWEVYLLNKKFVKQIELGGETRKLYLAEMEVNNSYSGTFKQTSLFQCSTSAPFVAFKTDSIPGLAILHYINPGGDWFGYNFEGHQQYWAICHDLWQVSSDKWTSEAKRLGYSTELKSDQIEVPYELMRSLK
;
A
#
# COMPACT_ATOMS: atom_id res chain seq x y z
N MET A 1 -12.46 -12.35 -19.39
CA MET A 1 -12.83 -11.03 -18.85
C MET A 1 -12.22 -10.94 -17.46
N GLY A 2 -11.32 -9.98 -17.23
CA GLY A 2 -10.64 -9.82 -15.94
C GLY A 2 -11.49 -9.03 -14.95
N THR A 3 -11.25 -9.21 -13.65
CA THR A 3 -11.82 -8.36 -12.60
C THR A 3 -11.19 -6.97 -12.68
N SER A 4 -12.00 -5.92 -12.84
CA SER A 4 -11.50 -4.54 -12.75
C SER A 4 -11.64 -4.03 -11.33
N TRP A 5 -10.64 -3.27 -10.90
CA TRP A 5 -10.57 -2.64 -9.59
C TRP A 5 -10.26 -1.15 -9.78
N GLU A 6 -11.10 -0.29 -9.24
CA GLU A 6 -10.83 1.13 -9.09
C GLU A 6 -10.83 1.46 -7.60
N VAL A 7 -9.91 2.30 -7.15
CA VAL A 7 -9.84 2.69 -5.74
C VAL A 7 -9.66 4.18 -5.63
N TYR A 8 -10.54 4.81 -4.87
CA TYR A 8 -10.58 6.25 -4.66
C TYR A 8 -10.16 6.56 -3.22
N LEU A 9 -9.14 7.39 -3.06
CA LEU A 9 -8.73 7.90 -1.75
C LEU A 9 -9.76 8.92 -1.27
N LEU A 10 -10.45 8.62 -0.17
CA LEU A 10 -11.43 9.53 0.43
C LEU A 10 -10.77 10.43 1.48
N ASN A 11 -9.88 9.86 2.28
CA ASN A 11 -9.23 10.56 3.39
C ASN A 11 -7.90 9.90 3.72
N LYS A 12 -6.93 10.68 4.21
CA LYS A 12 -5.66 10.17 4.79
C LYS A 12 -5.37 10.87 6.10
N LYS A 13 -4.90 10.10 7.08
CA LYS A 13 -4.48 10.57 8.39
C LYS A 13 -3.07 10.09 8.68
N PHE A 14 -2.17 11.02 8.99
CA PHE A 14 -0.86 10.68 9.53
C PHE A 14 -1.03 10.05 10.92
N VAL A 15 -0.41 8.89 11.13
CA VAL A 15 -0.47 8.15 12.39
C VAL A 15 0.78 8.43 13.21
N LYS A 16 1.95 8.09 12.66
CA LYS A 16 3.24 8.28 13.34
C LYS A 16 4.41 8.25 12.35
N GLN A 17 5.55 8.71 12.84
CA GLN A 17 6.85 8.61 12.18
C GLN A 17 7.83 7.89 13.11
N ILE A 18 8.67 7.03 12.54
CA ILE A 18 9.72 6.30 13.25
C ILE A 18 11.01 6.42 12.44
N GLU A 19 12.12 6.69 13.13
CA GLU A 19 13.46 6.59 12.55
C GLU A 19 14.03 5.20 12.83
N LEU A 20 14.38 4.45 11.79
CA LEU A 20 14.95 3.10 11.94
C LEU A 20 16.08 2.89 10.95
N GLY A 21 17.28 2.58 11.44
CA GLY A 21 18.44 2.33 10.58
C GLY A 21 18.84 3.53 9.71
N GLY A 22 18.59 4.77 10.16
CA GLY A 22 18.87 5.99 9.41
C GLY A 22 17.80 6.36 8.37
N GLU A 23 16.68 5.62 8.32
CA GLU A 23 15.56 5.90 7.44
C GLU A 23 14.33 6.37 8.24
N THR A 24 13.68 7.42 7.73
CA THR A 24 12.39 7.88 8.21
C THR A 24 11.25 7.05 7.62
N ARG A 25 10.51 6.36 8.48
CA ARG A 25 9.30 5.61 8.10
C ARG A 25 8.06 6.34 8.60
N LYS A 26 7.11 6.60 7.70
CA LYS A 26 5.85 7.28 8.04
C LYS A 26 4.68 6.34 7.87
N LEU A 27 3.78 6.33 8.83
CA LEU A 27 2.60 5.49 8.84
C LEU A 27 1.36 6.35 8.64
N TYR A 28 0.51 5.95 7.70
CA TYR A 28 -0.75 6.63 7.40
C TYR A 28 -1.91 5.65 7.47
N LEU A 29 -3.04 6.12 7.98
CA LEU A 29 -4.33 5.45 7.88
C LEU A 29 -5.12 6.15 6.78
N ALA A 30 -5.61 5.40 5.81
CA ALA A 30 -6.39 5.96 4.71
C ALA A 30 -7.74 5.25 4.58
N GLU A 31 -8.77 6.06 4.35
CA GLU A 31 -10.10 5.61 4.01
C GLU A 31 -10.24 5.67 2.50
N MET A 32 -10.71 4.57 1.92
CA MET A 32 -10.78 4.38 0.49
C MET A 32 -12.15 3.83 0.11
N GLU A 33 -12.60 4.19 -1.07
CA GLU A 33 -13.71 3.53 -1.74
C GLU A 33 -13.14 2.62 -2.83
N VAL A 34 -13.47 1.33 -2.78
CA VAL A 34 -13.04 0.32 -3.75
C VAL A 34 -14.24 -0.04 -4.60
N ASN A 35 -14.15 0.18 -5.90
CA ASN A 35 -15.11 -0.26 -6.90
C ASN A 35 -14.58 -1.51 -7.60
N ASN A 36 -15.24 -2.63 -7.36
CA ASN A 36 -14.89 -3.92 -7.94
C ASN A 36 -16.00 -4.41 -8.86
N SER A 37 -15.65 -4.86 -10.08
CA SER A 37 -16.63 -5.30 -11.07
C SER A 37 -17.46 -6.53 -10.66
N TYR A 38 -17.04 -7.27 -9.62
CA TYR A 38 -17.67 -8.49 -9.12
C TYR A 38 -18.39 -8.27 -7.77
N SER A 39 -17.75 -7.60 -6.80
CA SER A 39 -18.30 -7.37 -5.46
C SER A 39 -18.96 -6.00 -5.27
N GLY A 40 -18.98 -5.15 -6.30
CA GLY A 40 -19.54 -3.80 -6.24
C GLY A 40 -18.63 -2.81 -5.51
N THR A 41 -19.24 -1.70 -5.07
CA THR A 41 -18.53 -0.61 -4.38
C THR A 41 -18.59 -0.79 -2.87
N PHE A 42 -17.44 -0.73 -2.20
CA PHE A 42 -17.35 -0.83 -0.74
C PHE A 42 -16.27 0.11 -0.18
N LYS A 43 -16.41 0.46 1.11
CA LYS A 43 -15.42 1.26 1.82
C LYS A 43 -14.43 0.37 2.55
N GLN A 44 -13.17 0.78 2.54
CA GLN A 44 -12.08 0.09 3.22
C GLN A 44 -11.18 1.09 3.93
N THR A 45 -10.69 0.69 5.11
CA THR A 45 -9.60 1.41 5.78
C THR A 45 -8.32 0.61 5.65
N SER A 46 -7.28 1.23 5.10
CA SER A 46 -5.96 0.63 4.93
C SER A 46 -4.90 1.42 5.67
N LEU A 47 -3.86 0.72 6.11
CA LEU A 47 -2.67 1.26 6.74
C LEU A 47 -1.51 1.21 5.74
N PHE A 48 -0.80 2.32 5.57
CA PHE A 48 0.29 2.48 4.61
C PHE A 48 1.56 2.85 5.35
N GLN A 49 2.63 2.08 5.16
CA GLN A 49 3.97 2.45 5.62
C GLN A 49 4.78 3.02 4.46
N CYS A 50 4.95 4.33 4.45
CA CYS A 50 5.80 5.04 3.51
C CYS A 50 7.27 4.88 3.94
N SER A 51 8.03 4.15 3.13
CA SER A 51 9.43 3.78 3.38
C SER A 51 10.09 3.38 2.06
N THR A 52 11.34 3.77 1.84
CA THR A 52 12.14 3.33 0.69
C THR A 52 12.77 1.94 0.89
N SER A 53 12.80 1.43 2.12
CA SER A 53 13.40 0.12 2.46
C SER A 53 12.43 -0.97 2.93
N ALA A 54 11.23 -0.61 3.39
CA ALA A 54 10.22 -1.58 3.84
C ALA A 54 8.77 -1.08 3.62
N PRO A 55 8.39 -0.67 2.40
CA PRO A 55 7.04 -0.19 2.14
C PRO A 55 6.01 -1.31 2.22
N PHE A 56 4.84 -1.03 2.81
CA PHE A 56 3.72 -1.96 2.82
C PHE A 56 2.36 -1.27 2.79
N VAL A 57 1.35 -2.04 2.37
CA VAL A 57 -0.08 -1.72 2.51
C VAL A 57 -0.75 -2.83 3.30
N ALA A 58 -1.57 -2.47 4.26
CA ALA A 58 -2.24 -3.43 5.13
C ALA A 58 -3.73 -3.13 5.26
N PHE A 59 -4.56 -4.15 5.14
CA PHE A 59 -6.01 -4.00 5.12
C PHE A 59 -6.73 -5.22 5.64
N LYS A 60 -8.03 -5.04 5.92
CA LYS A 60 -8.91 -6.13 6.33
C LYS A 60 -9.76 -6.56 5.15
N THR A 61 -10.06 -7.85 5.09
CA THR A 61 -11.01 -8.42 4.15
C THR A 61 -11.94 -9.38 4.90
N ASP A 62 -13.20 -9.44 4.49
CA ASP A 62 -14.18 -10.37 5.04
C ASP A 62 -13.92 -11.81 4.57
N SER A 63 -13.10 -12.00 3.52
CA SER A 63 -12.72 -13.31 3.01
C SER A 63 -11.86 -14.12 3.98
N ILE A 64 -11.16 -13.45 4.92
CA ILE A 64 -10.30 -14.09 5.92
C ILE A 64 -10.62 -13.49 7.31
N PRO A 65 -11.67 -14.00 7.98
CA PRO A 65 -12.12 -13.44 9.25
C PRO A 65 -11.02 -13.48 10.33
N GLY A 66 -10.81 -12.35 11.00
CA GLY A 66 -9.85 -12.23 12.11
C GLY A 66 -8.42 -11.90 11.69
N LEU A 67 -8.10 -11.94 10.39
CA LEU A 67 -6.77 -11.67 9.86
C LEU A 67 -6.77 -10.47 8.91
N ALA A 68 -5.81 -9.57 9.12
CA ALA A 68 -5.47 -8.53 8.17
C ALA A 68 -4.41 -9.04 7.21
N ILE A 69 -4.49 -8.57 5.98
CA ILE A 69 -3.53 -8.85 4.95
C ILE A 69 -2.51 -7.72 4.94
N LEU A 70 -1.23 -8.07 5.02
CA LEU A 70 -0.09 -7.16 4.83
C LEU A 70 0.58 -7.48 3.50
N HIS A 71 0.59 -6.52 2.60
CA HIS A 71 1.33 -6.59 1.33
C HIS A 71 2.60 -5.76 1.44
N TYR A 72 3.74 -6.44 1.50
CA TYR A 72 5.03 -5.80 1.25
C TYR A 72 5.15 -5.53 -0.24
N ILE A 73 5.44 -4.28 -0.59
CA ILE A 73 5.54 -3.85 -1.98
C ILE A 73 7.00 -3.62 -2.35
N ASN A 74 7.34 -3.79 -3.63
CA ASN A 74 8.65 -3.39 -4.17
C ASN A 74 8.46 -2.31 -5.24
N PRO A 75 8.45 -1.01 -4.87
CA PRO A 75 8.27 0.04 -5.84
C PRO A 75 9.46 0.22 -6.79
N GLY A 76 10.67 -0.16 -6.36
CA GLY A 76 11.89 -0.05 -7.17
C GLY A 76 12.16 -1.25 -8.07
N GLY A 77 11.39 -2.33 -7.93
CA GLY A 77 11.58 -3.60 -8.64
C GLY A 77 11.17 -3.52 -10.10
N ASP A 78 11.86 -4.29 -10.95
CA ASP A 78 11.52 -4.43 -12.37
C ASP A 78 10.17 -5.14 -12.56
N TRP A 79 9.83 -6.01 -11.62
CA TRP A 79 8.48 -6.44 -11.34
C TRP A 79 8.11 -5.76 -10.04
N PHE A 80 7.34 -4.67 -10.08
CA PHE A 80 6.49 -4.38 -8.94
C PHE A 80 5.75 -5.68 -8.68
N GLY A 81 5.99 -6.33 -7.53
CA GLY A 81 5.50 -7.67 -7.30
C GLY A 81 3.98 -7.76 -7.42
N TYR A 82 3.47 -8.98 -7.22
CA TYR A 82 2.04 -9.29 -7.24
C TYR A 82 1.21 -8.07 -6.78
N ASN A 83 0.41 -7.48 -7.69
CA ASN A 83 -0.42 -6.28 -7.49
C ASN A 83 0.19 -4.89 -7.77
N PHE A 84 1.13 -4.74 -8.71
CA PHE A 84 1.58 -3.42 -9.24
C PHE A 84 0.42 -2.43 -9.43
N GLU A 85 -0.59 -2.82 -10.20
CA GLU A 85 -1.75 -1.98 -10.50
C GLU A 85 -2.71 -1.82 -9.29
N GLY A 86 -2.61 -2.71 -8.30
CA GLY A 86 -3.54 -2.80 -7.17
C GLY A 86 -3.25 -1.85 -6.00
N HIS A 87 -2.06 -1.23 -5.94
CA HIS A 87 -1.67 -0.34 -4.82
C HIS A 87 -1.25 1.06 -5.25
N GLN A 88 -1.84 1.58 -6.33
CA GLN A 88 -1.67 2.98 -6.78
C GLN A 88 -1.84 4.00 -5.65
N GLN A 89 -2.69 3.68 -4.67
CA GLN A 89 -3.01 4.54 -3.54
C GLN A 89 -1.80 4.70 -2.63
N TYR A 90 -0.88 3.74 -2.60
CA TYR A 90 0.40 3.90 -1.91
C TYR A 90 1.17 5.11 -2.46
N TRP A 91 1.25 5.27 -3.78
CA TRP A 91 1.91 6.42 -4.40
C TRP A 91 1.22 7.74 -4.06
N ALA A 92 -0.11 7.77 -4.17
CA ALA A 92 -0.89 8.95 -3.81
C ALA A 92 -0.71 9.35 -2.34
N ILE A 93 -0.62 8.38 -1.43
CA ILE A 93 -0.46 8.64 0.00
C ILE A 93 0.98 9.05 0.34
N CYS A 94 1.97 8.30 -0.14
CA CYS A 94 3.36 8.43 0.29
C CYS A 94 4.17 9.48 -0.47
N HIS A 95 3.72 9.86 -1.66
CA HIS A 95 4.40 10.86 -2.50
C HIS A 95 3.52 12.05 -2.88
N ASP A 96 2.28 12.08 -2.39
CA ASP A 96 1.31 13.15 -2.68
C ASP A 96 1.08 13.35 -4.18
N LEU A 97 1.14 12.25 -4.95
CA LEU A 97 1.00 12.25 -6.40
C LEU A 97 -0.45 11.92 -6.78
N TRP A 98 -1.11 12.83 -7.48
CA TRP A 98 -2.50 12.62 -7.91
C TRP A 98 -2.59 11.67 -9.12
N GLN A 99 -1.63 11.76 -10.05
CA GLN A 99 -1.56 10.91 -11.26
C GLN A 99 -0.11 10.78 -11.72
N VAL A 100 0.46 9.58 -11.62
CA VAL A 100 1.67 9.19 -12.37
C VAL A 100 1.26 8.05 -13.27
N SER A 101 1.59 8.11 -14.55
CA SER A 101 1.33 7.02 -15.48
C SER A 101 2.14 5.78 -15.09
N SER A 102 1.53 4.59 -15.20
CA SER A 102 2.11 3.32 -14.73
C SER A 102 3.45 2.98 -15.39
N ASP A 103 3.70 3.48 -16.60
CA ASP A 103 4.97 3.32 -17.32
C ASP A 103 6.18 3.99 -16.65
N LYS A 104 5.98 4.86 -15.64
CA LYS A 104 7.06 5.64 -15.00
C LYS A 104 7.31 5.31 -13.54
N TRP A 105 6.51 4.48 -12.88
CA TRP A 105 6.62 4.28 -11.42
C TRP A 105 7.95 3.65 -11.00
N THR A 106 8.46 2.65 -11.73
CA THR A 106 9.74 2.00 -11.38
C THR A 106 10.91 2.96 -11.52
N SER A 107 10.97 3.73 -12.61
CA SER A 107 12.01 4.73 -12.83
C SER A 107 11.95 5.85 -11.77
N GLU A 108 10.75 6.29 -11.42
CA GLU A 108 10.54 7.30 -10.38
C GLU A 108 10.90 6.75 -8.98
N ALA A 109 10.55 5.51 -8.67
CA ALA A 109 10.95 4.85 -7.43
C ALA A 109 12.47 4.75 -7.29
N LYS A 110 13.16 4.33 -8.36
CA LYS A 110 14.62 4.29 -8.41
C LYS A 110 15.21 5.69 -8.18
N ARG A 111 14.64 6.73 -8.82
CA ARG A 111 15.04 8.14 -8.61
C ARG A 111 14.84 8.63 -7.18
N LEU A 112 13.78 8.18 -6.52
CA LEU A 112 13.44 8.50 -5.13
C LEU A 112 14.21 7.65 -4.10
N GLY A 113 15.09 6.75 -4.55
CA GLY A 113 15.95 5.94 -3.68
C GLY A 113 15.30 4.71 -3.08
N TYR A 114 14.21 4.21 -3.68
CA TYR A 114 13.67 2.90 -3.31
C TYR A 114 14.68 1.79 -3.60
N SER A 115 14.84 0.86 -2.66
CA SER A 115 15.62 -0.34 -2.92
C SER A 115 14.99 -1.14 -4.06
N THR A 116 15.83 -1.61 -4.99
CA THR A 116 15.41 -2.46 -6.11
C THR A 116 15.29 -3.93 -5.71
N GLU A 117 15.82 -4.29 -4.54
CA GLU A 117 15.95 -5.67 -4.05
C GLU A 117 14.86 -6.05 -3.03
N LEU A 118 13.82 -5.22 -2.87
CA LEU A 118 12.75 -5.50 -1.92
C LEU A 118 11.97 -6.75 -2.34
N LYS A 119 11.72 -7.63 -1.38
CA LYS A 119 10.81 -8.75 -1.59
C LYS A 119 9.38 -8.23 -1.57
N SER A 120 8.62 -8.56 -2.62
CA SER A 120 7.17 -8.45 -2.56
C SER A 120 6.63 -9.72 -1.94
N ASP A 121 5.85 -9.56 -0.88
CA ASP A 121 5.32 -10.68 -0.09
C ASP A 121 3.94 -10.33 0.44
N GLN A 122 3.13 -11.35 0.68
CA GLN A 122 1.84 -11.25 1.33
C GLN A 122 1.88 -12.08 2.61
N ILE A 123 1.64 -11.43 3.73
CA ILE A 123 1.50 -12.10 5.02
C ILE A 123 0.14 -11.81 5.64
N GLU A 124 -0.37 -12.77 6.39
CA GLU A 124 -1.59 -12.64 7.16
C GLU A 124 -1.24 -12.38 8.62
N VAL A 125 -1.81 -11.35 9.22
CA VAL A 125 -1.53 -10.95 10.60
C VAL A 125 -2.83 -10.82 11.39
N PRO A 126 -2.86 -11.24 12.68
CA PRO A 126 -4.04 -11.01 13.53
C PRO A 126 -4.46 -9.55 13.59
N TYR A 127 -5.77 -9.27 13.55
CA TYR A 127 -6.29 -7.89 13.61
C TYR A 127 -5.81 -7.08 14.81
N GLU A 128 -5.56 -7.73 15.93
CA GLU A 128 -5.10 -7.06 17.15
C GLU A 128 -3.72 -6.42 16.95
N LEU A 129 -2.87 -7.00 16.11
CA LEU A 129 -1.56 -6.41 15.77
C LEU A 129 -1.73 -5.11 14.99
N MET A 130 -2.71 -5.02 14.09
CA MET A 130 -3.02 -3.78 13.38
C MET A 130 -3.48 -2.65 14.31
N ARG A 131 -4.12 -2.97 15.45
CA ARG A 131 -4.48 -1.96 16.46
C ARG A 131 -3.25 -1.38 17.15
N SER A 132 -2.21 -2.19 17.39
CA SER A 132 -0.95 -1.75 17.99
C SER A 132 -0.10 -0.85 17.08
N LEU A 133 -0.45 -0.76 15.79
CA LEU A 133 0.22 0.11 14.83
C LEU A 133 -0.36 1.53 14.79
N LYS A 134 -1.57 1.75 15.31
CA LYS A 134 -2.15 3.09 15.51
C LYS A 134 -1.37 3.88 16.56
#